data_AF-A0A7C4IKS6-F1
#
_entry.id   AF-A0A7C4IKS6-F1
#
_cell.length_a   1.000
_cell.length_b   1.000
_cell.length_c   1.000
_cell.angle_alpha   90.00
_cell.angle_beta   90.00
_cell.angle_gamma   90.00
#
_symmetry.space_group_name_H-M   'P 1'
#
loop_
_entity.id
_entity.type
_entity.pdbx_description
1 polymer ?
#
loop_
_entity_poly.entity_id
_entity_poly.type
_entity_poly.pdbx_seq_one_letter_code
_entity_poly.pdbx_strand_id
1 'polypeptide(L)'
;MATLMLMACGCDQAPAPPEDISSAAGSKERDPRPTTQQFVDLPRQRIRLDGYPLSIEVPETWKMQRLGPIDILQGPIPSGHLLTGDVQIQVSRMPAVLASQIDILAEDARQLAQRQPNRYKHVEVRKDGALHIIDKRWIEPARSATNPEGRPVEIPELVGWELTIYVPRHGNFVPYRLKFVLLTAEQYARDGKLLEPILSSVRYEPSLETIDISGPK
;
A
#
# COMPACT_ATOMS: atom_id res chain seq x y z
N MET A 1 -72.83 -37.32 -50.24
CA MET A 1 -71.75 -37.62 -49.28
C MET A 1 -71.05 -36.30 -48.99
N ALA A 2 -71.50 -35.54 -47.99
CA ALA A 2 -71.22 -35.69 -46.55
C ALA A 2 -69.78 -35.25 -46.19
N THR A 3 -69.70 -34.00 -45.66
CA THR A 3 -68.91 -33.52 -44.49
C THR A 3 -67.41 -33.88 -44.45
N LEU A 4 -66.47 -32.95 -44.20
CA LEU A 4 -66.22 -32.40 -42.86
C LEU A 4 -65.23 -31.21 -42.94
N MET A 5 -65.64 -30.04 -42.44
CA MET A 5 -64.75 -28.97 -41.98
C MET A 5 -64.17 -29.36 -40.61
N LEU A 6 -62.87 -29.15 -40.39
CA LEU A 6 -62.28 -29.04 -39.05
C LEU A 6 -61.31 -27.84 -39.03
N MET A 7 -61.81 -26.73 -38.50
CA MET A 7 -60.97 -25.65 -37.97
C MET A 7 -60.30 -26.13 -36.69
N ALA A 8 -58.98 -26.01 -36.59
CA ALA A 8 -58.26 -26.08 -35.33
C ALA A 8 -57.85 -24.65 -34.94
N CYS A 9 -58.64 -24.03 -34.07
CA CYS A 9 -58.20 -22.90 -33.25
C CYS A 9 -57.30 -23.45 -32.15
N GLY A 10 -55.98 -23.38 -32.34
CA GLY A 10 -55.02 -23.58 -31.27
C GLY A 10 -54.88 -22.28 -30.49
N CYS A 11 -55.49 -22.22 -29.31
CA CYS A 11 -55.39 -21.10 -28.40
C CYS A 11 -53.94 -20.87 -27.95
N ASP A 12 -53.55 -19.63 -28.13
CA ASP A 12 -52.41 -18.93 -27.56
C ASP A 12 -52.41 -19.10 -26.03
N GLN A 13 -51.40 -19.79 -25.50
CA GLN A 13 -51.17 -19.87 -24.06
C GLN A 13 -49.72 -19.48 -23.81
N ALA A 14 -49.50 -18.18 -23.63
CA ALA A 14 -48.23 -17.64 -23.18
C ALA A 14 -47.81 -18.36 -21.89
N PRO A 15 -46.54 -18.80 -21.78
CA PRO A 15 -46.05 -19.41 -20.56
C PRO A 15 -46.18 -18.42 -19.39
N ALA A 16 -46.57 -18.93 -18.23
CA ALA A 16 -46.67 -18.14 -17.01
C ALA A 16 -45.35 -17.37 -16.78
N PRO A 17 -45.41 -16.09 -16.38
CA PRO A 17 -44.22 -15.33 -16.04
C PRO A 17 -43.47 -16.08 -14.93
N PRO A 18 -42.13 -16.16 -14.99
CA PRO A 18 -41.35 -16.78 -13.94
C PRO A 18 -41.69 -16.10 -12.61
N GLU A 19 -41.94 -16.91 -11.59
CA GLU A 19 -42.16 -16.41 -10.23
C GLU A 19 -41.03 -15.45 -9.88
N ASP A 20 -41.41 -14.23 -9.47
CA ASP A 20 -40.50 -13.31 -8.81
C ASP A 20 -39.96 -14.04 -7.60
N ILE A 21 -38.74 -14.59 -7.75
CA ILE A 21 -37.90 -14.98 -6.64
C ILE A 21 -37.59 -13.66 -5.95
N SER A 22 -38.50 -13.31 -5.04
CA SER A 22 -38.36 -12.30 -4.01
C SER A 22 -36.89 -12.26 -3.65
N SER A 23 -36.26 -11.14 -3.97
CA SER A 23 -34.87 -10.87 -3.63
C SER A 23 -34.72 -11.21 -2.15
N ALA A 24 -34.23 -12.41 -1.88
CA ALA A 24 -33.54 -12.72 -0.67
C ALA A 24 -32.46 -11.65 -0.65
N ALA A 25 -32.69 -10.61 0.14
CA ALA A 25 -31.68 -9.68 0.57
C ALA A 25 -30.56 -10.57 1.07
N GLY A 26 -29.59 -10.82 0.18
CA GLY A 26 -28.40 -11.57 0.50
C GLY A 26 -27.86 -10.84 1.70
N SER A 27 -28.01 -11.47 2.86
CA SER A 27 -27.29 -11.09 4.04
C SER A 27 -25.85 -11.03 3.58
N LYS A 28 -25.32 -9.81 3.39
CA LYS A 28 -23.89 -9.59 3.27
C LYS A 28 -23.35 -10.24 4.53
N GLU A 29 -22.88 -11.47 4.38
CA GLU A 29 -22.14 -12.19 5.38
C GLU A 29 -21.09 -11.20 5.85
N ARG A 30 -21.26 -10.70 7.07
CA ARG A 30 -20.36 -9.68 7.62
C ARG A 30 -19.01 -10.35 7.62
N ASP A 31 -18.15 -9.90 6.71
CA ASP A 31 -16.76 -10.30 6.70
C ASP A 31 -16.26 -10.13 8.15
N PRO A 32 -15.80 -11.19 8.83
CA PRO A 32 -15.45 -11.15 10.25
C PRO A 32 -14.23 -10.25 10.53
N ARG A 33 -13.72 -9.56 9.52
CA ARG A 33 -12.58 -8.66 9.61
C ARG A 33 -12.92 -7.39 10.40
N PRO A 34 -12.02 -6.97 11.31
CA PRO A 34 -12.19 -5.71 12.00
C PRO A 34 -12.23 -4.54 11.01
N THR A 35 -13.12 -3.60 11.26
CA THR A 35 -13.22 -2.36 10.50
C THR A 35 -11.98 -1.49 10.67
N THR A 36 -11.72 -0.56 9.74
CA THR A 36 -10.62 0.42 9.86
C THR A 36 -10.68 1.19 11.17
N GLN A 37 -11.88 1.52 11.67
CA GLN A 37 -12.04 2.17 12.96
C GLN A 37 -11.54 1.30 14.12
N GLN A 38 -11.88 0.00 14.12
CA GLN A 38 -11.39 -0.92 15.13
C GLN A 38 -9.87 -1.07 15.11
N PHE A 39 -9.23 -1.00 13.93
CA PHE A 39 -7.76 -1.02 13.80
C PHE A 39 -7.08 0.27 14.28
N VAL A 40 -7.70 1.42 14.06
CA VAL A 40 -7.16 2.71 14.52
C VAL A 40 -7.11 2.77 16.04
N ASP A 41 -8.10 2.15 16.70
CA ASP A 41 -8.23 2.12 18.16
C ASP A 41 -7.42 0.98 18.82
N LEU A 42 -6.75 0.13 18.04
CA LEU A 42 -5.90 -0.93 18.59
C LEU A 42 -4.70 -0.35 19.35
N PRO A 43 -4.25 -1.01 20.43
CA PRO A 43 -2.97 -0.73 21.04
C PRO A 43 -1.86 -0.72 20.00
N ARG A 44 -0.99 0.28 20.11
CA ARG A 44 0.18 0.44 19.26
C ARG A 44 1.42 0.11 20.07
N GLN A 45 2.34 -0.60 19.44
CA GLN A 45 3.66 -0.83 19.97
C GLN A 45 4.68 -0.06 19.12
N ARG A 46 5.75 0.40 19.79
CA ARG A 46 6.93 0.90 19.09
C ARG A 46 7.87 -0.26 18.82
N ILE A 47 8.19 -0.48 17.56
CA ILE A 47 9.18 -1.47 17.15
C ILE A 47 10.44 -0.75 16.65
N ARG A 48 11.59 -1.36 16.91
CA ARG A 48 12.86 -0.95 16.31
C ARG A 48 12.99 -1.59 14.94
N LEU A 49 13.47 -0.84 13.96
CA LEU A 49 13.74 -1.36 12.62
C LEU A 49 15.15 -1.95 12.64
N ASP A 50 15.25 -3.25 12.90
CA ASP A 50 16.55 -3.92 13.08
C ASP A 50 17.53 -3.67 11.92
N GLY A 51 18.73 -3.21 12.24
CA GLY A 51 19.74 -2.81 11.25
C GLY A 51 19.64 -1.35 10.77
N TYR A 52 18.67 -0.61 11.28
CA TYR A 52 18.41 0.80 10.97
C TYR A 52 18.33 1.61 12.26
N PRO A 53 18.81 2.87 12.27
CA PRO A 53 18.70 3.72 13.44
C PRO A 53 17.30 4.37 13.53
N LEU A 54 16.26 3.58 13.29
CA LEU A 54 14.89 4.03 13.18
C LEU A 54 13.96 3.17 14.04
N SER A 55 12.92 3.79 14.60
CA SER A 55 11.78 3.10 15.18
C SER A 55 10.48 3.59 14.55
N ILE A 56 9.43 2.79 14.70
CA ILE A 56 8.10 3.10 14.15
C ILE A 56 7.03 2.56 15.10
N GLU A 57 5.90 3.25 15.18
CA GLU A 57 4.72 2.81 15.94
C GLU A 57 3.72 2.14 15.01
N VAL A 58 3.35 0.91 15.34
CA VAL A 58 2.48 0.04 14.54
C VAL A 58 1.49 -0.70 15.43
N PRO A 59 0.38 -1.23 14.88
CA PRO A 59 -0.46 -2.18 15.61
C PRO A 59 0.37 -3.38 16.11
N GLU A 60 0.00 -3.97 17.25
CA GLU A 60 0.74 -5.08 17.87
C GLU A 60 0.90 -6.31 16.97
N THR A 61 0.02 -6.49 16.00
CA THR A 61 0.06 -7.60 15.04
C THR A 61 1.12 -7.45 13.94
N TRP A 62 1.68 -6.24 13.79
CA TRP A 62 2.71 -5.96 12.79
C TRP A 62 4.08 -6.44 13.26
N LYS A 63 4.89 -6.93 12.33
CA LYS A 63 6.20 -7.51 12.61
C LYS A 63 7.20 -7.20 11.51
N MET A 64 8.47 -7.13 11.91
CA MET A 64 9.60 -7.08 10.99
C MET A 64 9.94 -8.50 10.52
N GLN A 65 10.21 -8.66 9.23
CA GLN A 65 10.60 -9.90 8.59
C GLN A 65 11.79 -9.65 7.67
N ARG A 66 12.73 -10.59 7.63
CA ARG A 66 13.85 -10.57 6.68
C ARG A 66 13.66 -11.64 5.62
N LEU A 67 13.55 -11.22 4.37
CA LEU A 67 13.41 -12.08 3.19
C LEU A 67 14.69 -11.93 2.35
N GLY A 68 15.70 -12.74 2.68
CA GLY A 68 17.03 -12.62 2.06
C GLY A 68 17.68 -11.27 2.38
N PRO A 69 18.04 -10.44 1.38
CA PRO A 69 18.63 -9.12 1.61
C PRO A 69 17.58 -8.02 1.84
N ILE A 70 16.29 -8.36 1.89
CA ILE A 70 15.19 -7.40 1.98
C ILE A 70 14.59 -7.47 3.38
N ASP A 71 14.49 -6.31 4.05
CA ASP A 71 13.75 -6.17 5.29
C ASP A 71 12.35 -5.62 5.00
N ILE A 72 11.33 -6.30 5.53
CA ILE A 72 9.92 -6.03 5.31
C ILE A 72 9.23 -5.87 6.67
N LEU A 73 8.62 -4.72 6.90
CA LEU A 73 7.65 -4.52 7.96
C LEU A 73 6.26 -4.87 7.42
N GLN A 74 5.59 -5.85 8.02
CA GLN A 74 4.33 -6.39 7.51
C GLN A 74 3.28 -6.48 8.60
N GLY A 75 2.02 -6.21 8.24
CA GLY A 75 0.89 -6.57 9.08
C GLY A 75 -0.46 -6.40 8.39
N PRO A 76 -1.53 -6.88 9.04
CA PRO A 76 -2.85 -6.93 8.44
C PRO A 76 -3.47 -5.54 8.33
N ILE A 77 -4.34 -5.38 7.34
CA ILE A 77 -5.23 -4.23 7.18
C ILE A 77 -6.68 -4.69 6.93
N PRO A 78 -7.70 -3.89 7.30
CA PRO A 78 -9.11 -4.21 7.08
C PRO A 78 -9.44 -4.60 5.64
N SER A 79 -8.95 -3.83 4.66
CA SER A 79 -9.25 -4.05 3.25
C SER A 79 -8.34 -5.07 2.55
N GLY A 80 -7.44 -5.72 3.29
CA GLY A 80 -6.50 -6.70 2.73
C GLY A 80 -7.22 -7.88 2.07
N HIS A 81 -6.95 -8.18 0.80
CA HIS A 81 -7.60 -9.31 0.13
C HIS A 81 -7.11 -10.65 0.70
N LEU A 82 -7.94 -11.69 0.74
CA LEU A 82 -7.63 -13.01 1.32
C LEU A 82 -6.37 -13.72 0.75
N LEU A 83 -5.82 -13.24 -0.37
CA LEU A 83 -4.67 -13.82 -1.06
C LEU A 83 -3.34 -13.12 -0.73
N THR A 84 -3.37 -11.87 -0.26
CA THR A 84 -2.16 -11.12 0.15
C THR A 84 -2.24 -10.62 1.59
N GLY A 85 -3.45 -10.32 2.08
CA GLY A 85 -3.88 -10.10 3.48
C GLY A 85 -3.29 -8.87 4.17
N ASP A 86 -1.97 -8.75 4.05
CA ASP A 86 -1.15 -7.82 4.78
C ASP A 86 -0.62 -6.74 3.85
N VAL A 87 -0.42 -5.56 4.43
CA VAL A 87 0.37 -4.52 3.81
C VAL A 87 1.83 -4.71 4.19
N GLN A 88 2.71 -4.49 3.22
CA GLN A 88 4.15 -4.60 3.38
C GLN A 88 4.81 -3.24 3.16
N ILE A 89 5.75 -2.91 4.04
CA ILE A 89 6.64 -1.76 3.94
C ILE A 89 8.05 -2.30 3.82
N GLN A 90 8.68 -2.11 2.67
CA GLN A 90 10.08 -2.39 2.50
C GLN A 90 10.92 -1.32 3.19
N VAL A 91 11.83 -1.76 4.06
CA VAL A 91 12.81 -0.90 4.72
C VAL A 91 14.17 -1.13 4.06
N SER A 92 14.87 -0.04 3.73
CA SER A 92 16.15 -0.12 3.03
C SER A 92 17.08 1.02 3.40
N ARG A 93 18.38 0.74 3.39
CA ARG A 93 19.47 1.71 3.51
C ARG A 93 20.09 1.91 2.13
N MET A 94 20.22 3.15 1.67
CA MET A 94 20.87 3.45 0.39
C MET A 94 22.28 4.02 0.60
N PRO A 95 23.11 4.11 -0.45
CA PRO A 95 24.43 4.74 -0.38
C PRO A 95 24.34 6.17 0.15
N ALA A 96 25.38 6.58 0.88
CA ALA A 96 25.46 7.92 1.45
C ALA A 96 25.53 8.98 0.34
N VAL A 97 24.92 10.14 0.60
CA VAL A 97 24.85 11.28 -0.31
C VAL A 97 25.39 12.54 0.38
N LEU A 98 25.82 13.51 -0.43
CA LEU A 98 26.23 14.82 0.06
C LEU A 98 25.00 15.68 0.41
N ALA A 99 25.17 16.63 1.33
CA ALA A 99 24.11 17.58 1.69
C ALA A 99 23.53 18.30 0.47
N SER A 100 24.39 18.76 -0.44
CA SER A 100 23.99 19.44 -1.69
C SER A 100 23.14 18.57 -2.61
N GLN A 101 23.34 17.25 -2.58
CA GLN A 101 22.53 16.32 -3.36
C GLN A 101 21.12 16.18 -2.80
N ILE A 102 20.94 16.34 -1.48
CA ILE A 102 19.60 16.27 -0.86
C ILE A 102 18.73 17.42 -1.34
N ASP A 103 19.29 18.63 -1.42
CA ASP A 103 18.53 19.80 -1.91
C ASP A 103 18.12 19.64 -3.37
N ILE A 104 18.98 19.05 -4.20
CA ILE A 104 18.66 18.69 -5.59
C ILE A 104 17.54 17.65 -5.63
N LEU A 105 17.65 16.56 -4.86
CA LEU A 105 16.64 15.50 -4.82
C LEU A 105 15.28 16.00 -4.32
N ALA A 106 15.29 16.91 -3.33
CA ALA A 106 14.09 17.55 -2.81
C ALA A 106 13.42 18.43 -3.87
N GLU A 107 14.22 19.22 -4.59
CA GLU A 107 13.71 20.09 -5.64
C GLU A 107 13.19 19.30 -6.84
N ASP A 108 13.92 18.27 -7.27
CA ASP A 108 13.47 17.34 -8.30
C ASP A 108 12.13 16.69 -7.93
N ALA A 109 11.96 16.28 -6.67
CA ALA A 109 10.69 15.71 -6.21
C ALA A 109 9.54 16.73 -6.32
N ARG A 110 9.76 17.99 -5.94
CA ARG A 110 8.74 19.05 -6.07
C ARG A 110 8.42 19.34 -7.54
N GLN A 111 9.45 19.42 -8.39
CA GLN A 111 9.26 19.66 -9.82
C GLN A 111 8.53 18.51 -10.50
N LEU A 112 8.81 17.26 -10.14
CA LEU A 112 8.06 16.11 -10.63
C LEU A 112 6.57 16.22 -10.26
N ALA A 113 6.24 16.66 -9.05
CA ALA A 113 4.86 16.88 -8.64
C ALA A 113 4.16 17.98 -9.46
N GLN A 114 4.87 19.07 -9.76
CA GLN A 114 4.35 20.16 -10.58
C GLN A 114 4.17 19.78 -12.05
N ARG A 115 5.11 19.01 -12.60
CA ARG A 115 5.07 18.56 -14.02
C ARG A 115 4.06 17.45 -14.26
N GLN A 116 3.79 16.63 -13.24
CA GLN A 116 2.89 15.48 -13.35
C GLN A 116 1.87 15.46 -12.19
N PRO A 117 1.00 16.49 -12.07
CA PRO A 117 0.08 16.64 -10.94
C PRO A 117 -1.00 15.54 -10.91
N ASN A 118 -1.28 14.93 -12.06
CA ASN A 118 -2.19 13.79 -12.14
C ASN A 118 -1.58 12.51 -11.56
N ARG A 119 -0.25 12.40 -11.57
CA ARG A 119 0.48 11.22 -11.10
C ARG A 119 0.93 11.37 -9.65
N TYR A 120 1.61 12.47 -9.32
CA TYR A 120 2.13 12.72 -7.98
C TYR A 120 1.11 13.53 -7.18
N LYS A 121 0.49 12.87 -6.19
CA LYS A 121 -0.58 13.45 -5.38
C LYS A 121 -0.05 14.21 -4.17
N HIS A 122 1.14 13.84 -3.70
CA HIS A 122 1.75 14.45 -2.53
C HIS A 122 3.26 14.37 -2.64
N VAL A 123 3.93 15.50 -2.42
CA VAL A 123 5.37 15.56 -2.16
C VAL A 123 5.57 16.56 -1.03
N GLU A 124 6.08 16.07 0.08
CA GLU A 124 6.45 16.90 1.23
C GLU A 124 7.94 16.77 1.47
N VAL A 125 8.59 17.92 1.61
CA VAL A 125 10.00 18.01 2.01
C VAL A 125 10.04 18.79 3.31
N ARG A 126 10.54 18.17 4.37
CA ARG A 126 10.68 18.80 5.69
C ARG A 126 12.05 18.53 6.30
N LYS A 127 12.41 19.37 7.26
CA LYS A 127 13.57 19.17 8.14
C LYS A 127 13.07 18.90 9.54
N ASP A 128 13.71 17.98 10.24
CA ASP A 128 13.44 17.67 11.64
C ASP A 128 14.78 17.59 12.38
N GLY A 129 15.14 18.67 13.06
CA GLY A 129 16.51 18.86 13.58
C GLY A 129 17.54 18.77 12.45
N ALA A 130 18.44 17.79 12.57
CA ALA A 130 19.48 17.52 11.57
C ALA A 130 19.04 16.56 10.45
N LEU A 131 17.81 16.06 10.50
CA LEU A 131 17.27 15.13 9.51
C LEU A 131 16.66 15.90 8.35
N HIS A 132 16.83 15.36 7.14
CA HIS A 132 16.04 15.77 5.98
C HIS A 132 15.06 14.64 5.67
N ILE A 133 13.81 14.99 5.39
CA ILE A 133 12.75 14.01 5.15
C ILE A 133 12.04 14.37 3.86
N ILE A 134 11.86 13.38 2.99
CA ILE A 134 11.09 13.49 1.75
C ILE A 134 10.00 12.40 1.78
N ASP A 135 8.72 12.81 1.83
CA ASP A 135 7.55 11.94 1.65
C ASP A 135 6.99 12.15 0.23
N LYS A 136 6.86 11.08 -0.54
CA LYS A 136 6.31 11.08 -1.89
C LYS A 136 5.16 10.09 -1.99
N ARG A 137 4.07 10.53 -2.62
CA ARG A 137 2.93 9.68 -2.98
C ARG A 137 2.56 9.90 -4.44
N TRP A 138 2.48 8.83 -5.20
CA TRP A 138 2.09 8.85 -6.60
C TRP A 138 1.19 7.68 -6.94
N ILE A 139 0.46 7.84 -8.04
CA ILE A 139 -0.39 6.81 -8.62
C ILE A 139 0.35 6.17 -9.80
N GLU A 140 0.41 4.86 -9.82
CA GLU A 140 0.79 4.08 -10.99
C GLU A 140 -0.50 3.56 -11.65
N PRO A 141 -0.77 3.94 -12.91
CA PRO A 141 -2.00 3.55 -13.57
C PRO A 141 -2.09 2.03 -13.69
N ALA A 142 -3.33 1.53 -13.69
CA ALA A 142 -3.62 0.14 -13.99
C ALA A 142 -3.01 -0.25 -15.35
N ARG A 143 -2.53 -1.49 -15.46
CA ARG A 143 -1.88 -2.01 -16.66
C ARG A 143 -2.09 -3.51 -16.79
N SER A 144 -2.18 -4.00 -18.02
CA SER A 144 -2.16 -5.43 -18.30
C SER A 144 -0.72 -5.92 -18.41
N ALA A 145 -0.43 -7.08 -17.83
CA ALA A 145 0.83 -7.80 -17.97
C ALA A 145 0.57 -9.26 -18.34
N THR A 146 1.61 -9.99 -18.73
CA THR A 146 1.52 -11.43 -18.97
C THR A 146 2.25 -12.17 -17.86
N ASN A 147 1.59 -13.17 -17.25
CA ASN A 147 2.23 -14.00 -16.24
C ASN A 147 3.20 -15.03 -16.87
N PRO A 148 3.99 -15.77 -16.07
CA PRO A 148 4.92 -16.78 -16.59
C PRO A 148 4.26 -17.87 -17.46
N GLU A 149 2.97 -18.14 -17.25
CA GLU A 149 2.18 -19.11 -18.01
C GLU A 149 1.60 -18.53 -19.32
N GLY A 150 1.97 -17.30 -19.70
CA GLY A 150 1.51 -16.66 -20.93
C GLY A 150 0.08 -16.08 -20.85
N ARG A 151 -0.54 -16.06 -19.67
CA ARG A 151 -1.90 -15.55 -19.47
C ARG A 151 -1.88 -14.04 -19.16
N PRO A 152 -2.81 -13.26 -19.74
CA PRO A 152 -2.96 -11.86 -19.36
C PRO A 152 -3.43 -11.75 -17.91
N VAL A 153 -2.82 -10.84 -17.16
CA VAL A 153 -3.14 -10.48 -15.79
C VAL A 153 -3.31 -8.97 -15.73
N GLU A 154 -4.45 -8.53 -15.22
CA GLU A 154 -4.72 -7.13 -14.93
C GLU A 154 -4.02 -6.74 -13.62
N ILE A 155 -3.12 -5.76 -13.70
CA ILE A 155 -2.50 -5.12 -12.55
C ILE A 155 -3.34 -3.89 -12.21
N PRO A 156 -3.94 -3.81 -11.01
CA PRO A 156 -4.76 -2.68 -10.63
C PRO A 156 -3.93 -1.40 -10.50
N GLU A 157 -4.61 -0.27 -10.35
CA GLU A 157 -3.96 0.98 -10.00
C GLU A 157 -3.24 0.84 -8.63
N LEU A 158 -1.98 1.23 -8.59
CA LEU A 158 -1.14 1.16 -7.39
C LEU A 158 -0.81 2.54 -6.86
N VAL A 159 -0.69 2.66 -5.54
CA VAL A 159 -0.15 3.83 -4.86
C VAL A 159 1.31 3.55 -4.54
N GLY A 160 2.20 4.26 -5.22
CA GLY A 160 3.57 4.36 -4.77
C GLY A 160 3.65 5.34 -3.61
N TRP A 161 4.09 4.88 -2.45
CA TRP A 161 4.28 5.72 -1.28
C TRP A 161 5.62 5.41 -0.62
N GLU A 162 6.46 6.45 -0.54
CA GLU A 162 7.84 6.37 -0.11
C GLU A 162 8.17 7.50 0.86
N LEU A 163 8.69 7.14 2.04
CA LEU A 163 9.29 8.04 3.00
C LEU A 163 10.80 7.81 3.00
N THR A 164 11.58 8.84 2.71
CA THR A 164 13.05 8.80 2.80
C THR A 164 13.53 9.76 3.87
N ILE A 165 14.29 9.24 4.83
CA ILE A 165 14.89 9.97 5.94
C ILE A 165 16.41 9.97 5.74
N TYR A 166 16.98 11.15 5.57
CA TYR A 166 18.41 11.35 5.44
C TYR A 166 18.99 11.68 6.80
N VAL A 167 19.81 10.77 7.32
CA VAL A 167 20.46 10.88 8.64
C VAL A 167 21.92 11.32 8.44
N PRO A 168 22.40 12.36 9.12
CA PRO A 168 23.79 12.82 9.01
C PRO A 168 24.76 11.77 9.56
N ARG A 169 25.84 11.48 8.81
CA ARG A 169 26.92 10.56 9.21
C ARG A 169 28.25 10.94 8.56
N HIS A 170 29.25 11.27 9.38
CA HIS A 170 30.62 11.60 8.95
C HIS A 170 30.70 12.61 7.79
N GLY A 171 29.93 13.70 7.86
CA GLY A 171 29.91 14.75 6.83
C GLY A 171 29.07 14.43 5.59
N ASN A 172 28.50 13.23 5.50
CA ASN A 172 27.52 12.83 4.49
C ASN A 172 26.16 12.57 5.15
N PHE A 173 25.19 12.12 4.36
CA PHE A 173 23.90 11.66 4.84
C PHE A 173 23.60 10.25 4.35
N VAL A 174 23.18 9.37 5.25
CA VAL A 174 22.70 8.03 4.90
C VAL A 174 21.18 8.08 4.75
N PRO A 175 20.65 7.80 3.54
CA PRO A 175 19.22 7.70 3.32
C PRO A 175 18.68 6.34 3.81
N TYR A 176 17.64 6.40 4.63
CA TYR A 176 16.83 5.28 5.04
C TYR A 176 15.44 5.43 4.43
N ARG A 177 15.02 4.43 3.67
CA ARG A 177 13.80 4.46 2.87
C ARG A 177 12.81 3.42 3.34
N LEU A 178 11.59 3.87 3.60
CA LEU A 178 10.41 3.06 3.86
C LEU A 178 9.47 3.20 2.66
N LYS A 179 9.13 2.09 2.01
CA LYS A 179 8.29 2.09 0.80
C LYS A 179 7.20 1.04 0.91
N PHE A 180 5.94 1.45 0.71
CA PHE A 180 4.85 0.50 0.58
C PHE A 180 5.00 -0.36 -0.69
N VAL A 181 4.81 -1.67 -0.55
CA VAL A 181 4.93 -2.64 -1.62
C VAL A 181 3.54 -3.03 -2.11
N LEU A 182 3.29 -2.86 -3.41
CA LEU A 182 2.04 -3.27 -4.08
C LEU A 182 0.75 -2.75 -3.41
N LEU A 183 0.81 -1.60 -2.76
CA LEU A 183 -0.36 -0.95 -2.16
C LEU A 183 -1.32 -0.51 -3.28
N THR A 184 -2.55 -1.03 -3.30
CA THR A 184 -3.51 -0.63 -4.33
C THR A 184 -4.18 0.71 -3.99
N ALA A 185 -4.69 1.41 -5.00
CA ALA A 185 -5.47 2.64 -4.81
C ALA A 185 -6.70 2.42 -3.90
N GLU A 186 -7.35 1.26 -4.03
CA GLU A 186 -8.49 0.88 -3.19
C GLU A 186 -8.09 0.67 -1.73
N GLN A 187 -6.98 -0.04 -1.48
CA GLN A 187 -6.48 -0.24 -0.11
C GLN A 187 -6.10 1.09 0.54
N TYR A 188 -5.38 1.94 -0.18
CA TYR A 188 -5.02 3.27 0.32
C TYR A 188 -6.25 4.14 0.61
N ALA A 189 -7.26 4.14 -0.26
CA ALA A 189 -8.48 4.92 -0.04
C ALA A 189 -9.27 4.47 1.20
N ARG A 190 -9.31 3.17 1.47
CA ARG A 190 -10.04 2.60 2.62
C ARG A 190 -9.25 2.71 3.93
N ASP A 191 -7.96 2.41 3.89
CA ASP A 191 -7.12 2.24 5.08
C ASP A 191 -6.07 3.35 5.27
N GLY A 192 -6.09 4.41 4.46
CA GLY A 192 -5.15 5.53 4.56
C GLY A 192 -5.07 6.13 5.97
N LYS A 193 -6.20 6.22 6.69
CA LYS A 193 -6.27 6.69 8.09
C LYS A 193 -5.50 5.81 9.08
N LEU A 194 -5.30 4.53 8.77
CA LEU A 194 -4.45 3.62 9.53
C LEU A 194 -2.98 3.72 9.09
N LEU A 195 -2.74 3.78 7.78
CA LEU A 195 -1.40 3.76 7.19
C LEU A 195 -0.61 5.06 7.39
N GLU A 196 -1.27 6.21 7.34
CA GLU A 196 -0.63 7.53 7.52
C GLU A 196 0.00 7.69 8.90
N PRO A 197 -0.71 7.40 10.01
CA PRO A 197 -0.10 7.44 11.32
C PRO A 197 1.12 6.52 11.45
N ILE A 198 1.11 5.34 10.83
CA ILE A 198 2.24 4.40 10.87
C ILE A 198 3.50 5.06 10.29
N LEU A 199 3.47 5.56 9.05
CA LEU A 199 4.68 6.21 8.49
C LEU A 199 5.02 7.54 9.17
N SER A 200 4.04 8.30 9.65
CA SER A 200 4.30 9.56 10.37
C SER A 200 4.94 9.34 11.74
N SER A 201 4.81 8.14 12.31
CA SER A 201 5.38 7.76 13.60
C SER A 201 6.85 7.37 13.53
N VAL A 202 7.46 7.31 12.35
CA VAL A 202 8.88 6.96 12.22
C VAL A 202 9.72 7.98 12.98
N ARG A 203 10.64 7.49 13.82
CA ARG A 203 11.58 8.30 14.60
C ARG A 203 12.99 7.83 14.37
N TYR A 204 13.93 8.77 14.34
CA TYR A 204 15.36 8.47 14.38
C TYR A 204 15.78 8.20 15.82
N GLU A 205 16.46 7.08 16.03
CA GLU A 205 17.00 6.67 17.32
C GLU A 205 18.53 6.55 17.23
N PRO A 206 19.29 7.60 17.57
CA PRO A 206 20.76 7.59 17.45
C PRO A 206 21.43 6.47 18.25
N SER A 207 20.83 6.07 19.38
CA SER A 207 21.32 4.97 20.22
C SER A 207 21.31 3.61 19.52
N LEU A 208 20.63 3.48 18.38
CA LEU A 208 20.57 2.27 17.57
C LEU A 208 21.59 2.26 16.44
N GLU A 209 22.42 3.31 16.31
CA GLU A 209 23.52 3.26 15.37
C GLU A 209 24.50 2.17 15.79
N THR A 210 24.46 1.05 15.08
CA THR A 210 25.49 0.02 15.20
C THR A 210 26.79 0.67 14.75
N ILE A 211 27.71 0.84 15.70
CA ILE A 211 29.08 1.26 15.39
C ILE A 211 29.64 0.17 14.49
N ASP A 212 29.75 0.48 13.21
CA ASP A 212 30.37 -0.42 12.25
C ASP A 212 31.87 -0.38 12.51
N ILE A 213 32.34 -1.23 13.42
CA ILE A 213 33.75 -1.32 13.82
C ILE A 213 34.60 -1.94 12.69
N SER A 214 33.98 -2.31 11.57
CA SER A 214 34.67 -2.80 10.37
C SER A 214 35.19 -1.62 9.52
N GLY A 215 36.14 -0.87 10.10
CA GLY A 215 37.03 -0.05 9.28
C GLY A 215 37.86 -0.96 8.35
N PRO A 216 38.24 -0.48 7.14
CA PRO A 216 39.11 -1.25 6.26
C PRO A 216 40.43 -1.55 6.98
N LYS A 217 40.79 -2.83 7.05
CA LYS A 217 42.17 -3.25 7.34
C LYS A 217 43.06 -2.96 6.14
#